data_AF-A0A8H4TDV2-F1
#
_entry.id   AF-A0A8H4TDV2-F1
#
_cell.length_a   1.000
_cell.length_b   1.000
_cell.length_c   1.000
_cell.angle_alpha   90.00
_cell.angle_beta   90.00
_cell.angle_gamma   90.00
#
_symmetry.space_group_name_H-M   'P 1'
#
loop_
_entity.id
_entity.type
_entity.pdbx_description
1 polymer ?
#
loop_
_entity_poly.entity_id
_entity_poly.type
_entity_poly.pdbx_seq_one_letter_code
_entity_poly.pdbx_strand_id
1 'polypeptide(L)'
;MPLFKNFRSSAKVVDQAVNLDPHTWTLPSSYKPSQANGKQTIIPDPRVFSNVFSIPCETEGQSIETLLAYPDASHAAVHLALLECFRNLRASAKALDVEIIQPPSYDETKSPVPASPSQPAQLPVSQKWDLLIKLAVTRFTTWWSGIELLLNHANAYSHHGGTRAALQLTKDYLPPLDILLVWYALMLNPEAYDAACEAQGANATRLKNICFPWPAIRDIIDMDKMQLVLPRSAQKLFTNITSQPCEILEYIQTPPAYTDTGKVHIETDLFSEVKRHEDIIDESHKLLWIRSPALQGSLIRAGLEYLDFHLREPNAVEEEMACHQSFGVRLFWRTHRLFPRQYKAFLEEIGGIQSEPTQGQDLKRDAKILFDMDDPSPIQEHCHCWTCERIRDDLPEFVYTKPSAAASSSTSLTTMQKQISSLSAETLLQIQDDLGFYLAVEDARRSGLPLPTRSPTPAEKEADKIAKQKQKELGYRPGLNEYVEVLPDGRRKIRTYKYACGTLGTTWF
;
A
#
# COMPACT_ATOMS: atom_id res chain seq x y z
N MET A 1 -14.40 -26.68 -24.95
CA MET A 1 -14.42 -27.84 -24.01
C MET A 1 -13.18 -28.67 -24.28
N PRO A 2 -12.34 -28.89 -23.26
CA PRO A 2 -12.54 -30.02 -22.37
C PRO A 2 -12.73 -29.54 -20.91
N LEU A 3 -13.90 -29.84 -20.39
CA LEU A 3 -14.27 -29.71 -18.98
C LEU A 3 -14.06 -31.09 -18.32
N PHE A 4 -13.44 -31.08 -17.14
CA PHE A 4 -13.62 -32.07 -16.08
C PHE A 4 -13.70 -33.55 -16.49
N LYS A 5 -12.57 -34.14 -16.89
CA LYS A 5 -12.36 -35.58 -16.67
C LYS A 5 -11.40 -35.73 -15.50
N ASN A 6 -11.94 -35.81 -14.28
CA ASN A 6 -11.42 -36.63 -13.16
C ASN A 6 -12.16 -36.35 -11.83
N PHE A 7 -13.48 -36.56 -11.76
CA PHE A 7 -14.23 -36.45 -10.50
C PHE A 7 -13.70 -37.38 -9.39
N ARG A 8 -13.13 -38.55 -9.72
CA ARG A 8 -12.54 -39.49 -8.74
C ARG A 8 -11.19 -39.05 -8.18
N SER A 9 -10.39 -38.27 -8.92
CA SER A 9 -9.13 -37.73 -8.37
C SER A 9 -9.40 -36.48 -7.54
N SER A 10 -10.35 -35.64 -7.96
CA SER A 10 -10.77 -34.46 -7.19
C SER A 10 -11.29 -34.83 -5.80
N ALA A 11 -12.11 -35.87 -5.68
CA ALA A 11 -12.60 -36.33 -4.37
C ALA A 11 -11.47 -36.77 -3.41
N LYS A 12 -10.43 -37.46 -3.91
CA LYS A 12 -9.26 -37.86 -3.11
C LYS A 12 -8.36 -36.68 -2.73
N VAL A 13 -8.20 -35.70 -3.63
CA VAL A 13 -7.42 -34.48 -3.37
C VAL A 13 -8.11 -33.62 -2.31
N VAL A 14 -9.44 -33.51 -2.35
CA VAL A 14 -10.24 -32.77 -1.38
C VAL A 14 -10.21 -33.45 -0.01
N ASP A 15 -10.39 -34.77 0.03
CA ASP A 15 -10.33 -35.54 1.28
C ASP A 15 -8.94 -35.45 1.94
N GLN A 16 -7.86 -35.40 1.15
CA GLN A 16 -6.52 -35.14 1.67
C GLN A 16 -6.34 -33.68 2.14
N ALA A 17 -6.84 -32.70 1.39
CA ALA A 17 -6.69 -31.28 1.73
C ALA A 17 -7.40 -30.90 3.04
N VAL A 18 -8.58 -31.49 3.31
CA VAL A 18 -9.36 -31.25 4.54
C VAL A 18 -8.65 -31.82 5.79
N ASN A 19 -7.94 -32.94 5.64
CA ASN A 19 -7.26 -33.59 6.75
C ASN A 19 -5.85 -33.04 7.01
N LEU A 20 -5.27 -32.31 6.05
CA LEU A 20 -3.92 -31.73 6.14
C LEU A 20 -3.94 -30.28 6.61
N ASP A 21 -2.86 -29.86 7.28
CA ASP A 21 -2.61 -28.44 7.57
C ASP A 21 -2.56 -27.65 6.24
N PRO A 22 -3.35 -26.56 6.07
CA PRO A 22 -3.33 -25.74 4.87
C PRO A 22 -1.94 -25.26 4.45
N HIS A 23 -1.03 -25.04 5.40
CA HIS A 23 0.34 -24.63 5.13
C HIS A 23 1.20 -25.73 4.49
N THR A 24 0.70 -26.97 4.49
CA THR A 24 1.39 -28.15 3.94
C THR A 24 0.74 -28.68 2.66
N TRP A 25 -0.26 -27.95 2.12
CA TRP A 25 -0.90 -28.34 0.86
C TRP A 25 0.10 -28.43 -0.29
N THR A 26 -0.03 -29.48 -1.10
CA THR A 26 0.69 -29.62 -2.36
C THR A 26 0.00 -28.78 -3.43
N LEU A 27 0.59 -27.63 -3.77
CA LEU A 27 0.03 -26.67 -4.71
C LEU A 27 0.42 -26.99 -6.17
N PRO A 28 -0.43 -26.66 -7.17
CA PRO A 28 -0.06 -26.79 -8.57
C PRO A 28 1.07 -25.82 -8.93
N SER A 29 2.07 -26.30 -9.67
CA SER A 29 3.28 -25.53 -10.01
C SER A 29 3.54 -25.36 -11.51
N SER A 30 2.73 -26.01 -12.37
CA SER A 30 2.92 -25.97 -13.82
C SER A 30 1.94 -25.00 -14.49
N TYR A 31 2.47 -23.86 -14.92
CA TYR A 31 1.71 -22.83 -15.63
C TYR A 31 2.40 -22.47 -16.96
N LYS A 32 1.62 -21.99 -17.93
CA LYS A 32 2.15 -21.66 -19.25
C LYS A 32 2.92 -20.34 -19.19
N PRO A 33 4.11 -20.22 -19.78
CA PRO A 33 4.80 -18.93 -19.87
C PRO A 33 4.00 -17.95 -20.72
N SER A 34 4.09 -16.65 -20.41
CA SER A 34 3.49 -15.60 -21.23
C SER A 34 4.01 -15.64 -22.67
N GLN A 35 3.12 -15.51 -23.64
CA GLN A 35 3.47 -15.38 -25.05
C GLN A 35 3.54 -13.90 -25.44
N ALA A 36 4.43 -13.54 -26.37
CA ALA A 36 4.67 -12.14 -26.78
C ALA A 36 3.41 -11.36 -27.24
N ASN A 37 2.39 -12.06 -27.77
CA ASN A 37 1.12 -11.48 -28.22
C ASN A 37 -0.08 -11.85 -27.32
N GLY A 38 0.16 -12.46 -26.15
CA GLY A 38 -0.87 -12.93 -25.23
C GLY A 38 -1.25 -11.89 -24.16
N LYS A 39 -2.35 -12.14 -23.42
CA LYS A 39 -2.72 -11.34 -22.23
C LYS A 39 -1.61 -11.52 -21.19
N GLN A 40 -0.94 -10.44 -20.83
CA GLN A 40 0.10 -10.44 -19.81
C GLN A 40 -0.52 -10.59 -18.42
N THR A 41 0.21 -11.28 -17.53
CA THR A 41 -0.14 -11.35 -16.11
C THR A 41 0.19 -10.03 -15.46
N ILE A 42 -0.81 -9.40 -14.84
CA ILE A 42 -0.68 -8.14 -14.11
C ILE A 42 -1.01 -8.41 -12.65
N ILE A 43 0.00 -8.39 -11.80
CA ILE A 43 -0.11 -8.55 -10.35
C ILE A 43 0.77 -7.46 -9.73
N PRO A 44 0.25 -6.61 -8.82
CA PRO A 44 -1.13 -6.59 -8.30
C PRO A 44 -2.17 -6.19 -9.34
N ASP A 45 -3.43 -6.56 -9.11
CA ASP A 45 -4.57 -6.15 -9.93
C ASP A 45 -4.75 -4.62 -9.85
N PRO A 46 -4.70 -3.87 -10.97
CA PRO A 46 -4.84 -2.42 -10.97
C PRO A 46 -6.14 -1.91 -10.35
N ARG A 47 -7.19 -2.73 -10.31
CA ARG A 47 -8.50 -2.36 -9.74
C ARG A 47 -8.43 -2.10 -8.24
N VAL A 48 -7.48 -2.71 -7.53
CA VAL A 48 -7.28 -2.52 -6.09
C VAL A 48 -6.93 -1.06 -5.75
N PHE A 49 -6.39 -0.31 -6.71
CA PHE A 49 -5.90 1.07 -6.49
C PHE A 49 -6.84 2.16 -7.04
N SER A 50 -8.08 1.81 -7.43
CA SER A 50 -8.95 2.73 -8.17
C SER A 50 -9.46 3.91 -7.34
N ASN A 51 -9.62 3.75 -6.03
CA ASN A 51 -10.31 4.73 -5.17
C ASN A 51 -9.36 5.70 -4.45
N VAL A 52 -8.05 5.59 -4.65
CA VAL A 52 -7.04 6.42 -3.98
C VAL A 52 -7.21 7.94 -4.22
N PHE A 53 -8.00 8.33 -5.23
CA PHE A 53 -8.26 9.74 -5.56
C PHE A 53 -9.30 10.41 -4.66
N SER A 54 -10.08 9.63 -3.92
CA SER A 54 -11.22 10.11 -3.14
C SER A 54 -10.75 10.65 -1.78
N ILE A 55 -10.24 11.88 -1.74
CA ILE A 55 -9.98 12.57 -0.46
C ILE A 55 -11.24 13.36 -0.08
N PRO A 56 -11.90 13.07 1.05
CA PRO A 56 -13.04 13.84 1.52
C PRO A 56 -12.65 15.31 1.72
N CYS A 57 -13.33 16.23 1.02
CA CYS A 57 -13.11 17.67 1.11
C CYS A 57 -14.25 18.35 1.91
N GLU A 58 -13.97 19.48 2.56
CA GLU A 58 -14.83 20.20 3.53
C GLU A 58 -16.23 20.62 3.00
N THR A 59 -16.50 20.53 1.70
CA THR A 59 -17.70 21.14 1.09
C THR A 59 -18.92 20.22 0.96
N GLU A 60 -18.77 18.94 1.26
CA GLU A 60 -19.91 18.04 1.42
C GLU A 60 -20.11 17.84 2.91
N GLY A 61 -21.36 17.90 3.39
CA GLY A 61 -21.65 17.43 4.75
C GLY A 61 -21.21 15.97 4.79
N GLN A 62 -20.00 15.73 5.29
CA GLN A 62 -19.41 14.40 5.29
C GLN A 62 -20.34 13.54 6.12
N SER A 63 -20.98 12.56 5.47
CA SER A 63 -21.73 11.58 6.23
C SER A 63 -20.75 10.90 7.18
N ILE A 64 -21.20 10.60 8.39
CA ILE A 64 -20.42 9.85 9.38
C ILE A 64 -19.88 8.57 8.74
N GLU A 65 -20.68 7.92 7.88
CA GLU A 65 -20.28 6.77 7.07
C GLU A 65 -19.02 7.01 6.23
N THR A 66 -18.89 8.16 5.57
CA THR A 66 -17.73 8.48 4.73
C THR A 66 -16.47 8.69 5.56
N LEU A 67 -16.60 9.30 6.73
CA LEU A 67 -15.50 9.55 7.65
C LEU A 67 -15.01 8.26 8.32
N LEU A 68 -15.91 7.34 8.67
CA LEU A 68 -15.56 6.03 9.25
C LEU A 68 -15.03 5.02 8.22
N ALA A 69 -15.37 5.18 6.93
CA ALA A 69 -14.90 4.32 5.85
C ALA A 69 -13.50 4.71 5.30
N TYR A 70 -12.86 5.74 5.87
CA TYR A 70 -11.60 6.30 5.40
C TYR A 70 -10.48 6.09 6.42
N PRO A 71 -9.25 5.72 6.01
CA PRO A 71 -8.82 5.37 4.66
C PRO A 71 -9.39 4.02 4.20
N ASP A 72 -9.51 3.83 2.89
CA ASP A 72 -9.98 2.57 2.31
C ASP A 72 -8.83 1.63 1.88
N ALA A 73 -9.21 0.45 1.37
CA ALA A 73 -8.28 -0.55 0.87
C ALA A 73 -7.38 -0.04 -0.28
N SER A 74 -7.83 0.91 -1.11
CA SER A 74 -6.98 1.48 -2.17
C SER A 74 -5.80 2.26 -1.61
N HIS A 75 -6.02 3.05 -0.56
CA HIS A 75 -4.96 3.80 0.11
C HIS A 75 -3.94 2.85 0.75
N ALA A 76 -4.43 1.85 1.49
CA ALA A 76 -3.58 0.84 2.12
C ALA A 76 -2.79 0.02 1.09
N ALA A 77 -3.36 -0.26 -0.09
CA ALA A 77 -2.65 -0.95 -1.17
C ALA A 77 -1.48 -0.12 -1.75
N VAL A 78 -1.68 1.18 -1.99
CA VAL A 78 -0.59 2.07 -2.41
C VAL A 78 0.46 2.18 -1.30
N HIS A 79 0.04 2.20 -0.04
CA HIS A 79 0.95 2.19 1.10
C HIS A 79 1.83 0.92 1.11
N LEU A 80 1.26 -0.27 0.92
CA LEU A 80 2.05 -1.51 0.79
C LEU A 80 3.07 -1.43 -0.37
N ALA A 81 2.67 -0.88 -1.51
CA ALA A 81 3.59 -0.70 -2.65
C ALA A 81 4.73 0.28 -2.32
N LEU A 82 4.45 1.36 -1.57
CA LEU A 82 5.46 2.30 -1.12
C LEU A 82 6.41 1.68 -0.08
N LEU A 83 5.91 0.85 0.84
CA LEU A 83 6.74 0.12 1.80
C LEU A 83 7.74 -0.81 1.08
N GLU A 84 7.31 -1.49 0.00
CA GLU A 84 8.23 -2.27 -0.85
C GLU A 84 9.28 -1.38 -1.55
N CYS A 85 8.90 -0.17 -1.99
CA CYS A 85 9.86 0.80 -2.53
C CYS A 85 10.92 1.19 -1.48
N PHE A 86 10.51 1.48 -0.24
CA PHE A 86 11.45 1.77 0.86
C PHE A 86 12.34 0.56 1.19
N ARG A 87 11.78 -0.64 1.20
CA ARG A 87 12.56 -1.88 1.35
C ARG A 87 13.59 -2.07 0.23
N ASN A 88 13.26 -1.70 -1.00
CA ASN A 88 14.18 -1.73 -2.13
C ASN A 88 15.28 -0.67 -2.01
N LEU A 89 14.96 0.53 -1.52
CA LEU A 89 15.95 1.56 -1.18
C LEU A 89 16.92 1.07 -0.09
N ARG A 90 16.41 0.41 0.96
CA ARG A 90 17.25 -0.22 2.00
C ARG A 90 18.14 -1.31 1.42
N ALA A 91 17.63 -2.10 0.47
CA ALA A 91 18.41 -3.12 -0.21
C ALA A 91 19.51 -2.52 -1.10
N SER A 92 19.23 -1.41 -1.80
CA SER A 92 20.24 -0.72 -2.61
C SER A 92 21.33 -0.06 -1.78
N ALA A 93 21.08 0.26 -0.51
CA ALA A 93 22.11 0.74 0.42
C ALA A 93 23.30 -0.24 0.53
N LYS A 94 23.08 -1.54 0.32
CA LYS A 94 24.16 -2.54 0.33
C LYS A 94 25.18 -2.32 -0.80
N ALA A 95 24.73 -1.76 -1.92
CA ALA A 95 25.54 -1.47 -3.10
C ALA A 95 26.37 -0.18 -2.96
N LEU A 96 26.24 0.56 -1.85
CA LEU A 96 27.08 1.72 -1.57
C LEU A 96 28.54 1.29 -1.40
N ASP A 97 29.41 1.79 -2.26
CA ASP A 97 30.86 1.61 -2.17
C ASP A 97 31.47 2.86 -1.51
N VAL A 98 31.52 2.85 -0.17
CA VAL A 98 31.98 4.00 0.63
C VAL A 98 33.19 3.58 1.44
N GLU A 99 34.33 4.17 1.10
CA GLU A 99 35.58 4.03 1.83
C GLU A 99 35.65 5.01 2.99
N ILE A 100 36.05 4.52 4.17
CA ILE A 100 36.27 5.33 5.37
C ILE A 100 37.76 5.39 5.65
N ILE A 101 38.27 6.61 5.80
CA ILE A 101 39.59 6.85 6.37
C ILE A 101 39.44 6.81 7.89
N GLN A 102 39.95 5.76 8.53
CA GLN A 102 39.93 5.72 10.00
C GLN A 102 40.83 6.81 10.58
N PRO A 103 40.33 7.61 11.56
CA PRO A 103 41.17 8.59 12.22
C PRO A 103 42.36 7.88 12.89
N PRO A 104 43.56 8.48 12.88
CA PRO A 104 44.72 7.86 13.50
C PRO A 104 44.43 7.56 14.98
N SER A 105 44.69 6.31 15.38
CA SER A 105 44.63 5.91 16.78
C SER A 105 45.82 6.53 17.50
N TYR A 106 45.56 7.53 18.36
CA TYR A 106 46.59 8.11 19.21
C TYR A 106 46.73 7.21 20.46
N ASP A 107 47.78 6.39 20.47
CA ASP A 107 48.20 5.66 21.66
C ASP A 107 49.12 6.59 22.48
N GLU A 108 48.56 7.24 23.51
CA GLU A 108 49.24 8.17 24.43
C GLU A 108 50.51 7.58 25.08
N THR A 109 50.74 6.27 24.95
CA THR A 109 51.88 5.57 25.56
C THR A 109 53.08 5.35 24.64
N LYS A 110 53.04 5.77 23.36
CA LYS A 110 54.15 5.58 22.41
C LYS A 110 54.59 6.88 21.74
N SER A 111 55.90 7.11 21.72
CA SER A 111 56.55 8.25 21.06
C SER A 111 56.12 8.42 19.58
N PRO A 112 56.14 9.66 19.05
CA PRO A 112 55.57 9.98 17.74
C PRO A 112 56.38 9.38 16.61
N VAL A 113 56.03 8.16 16.19
CA VAL A 113 56.38 7.62 14.89
C VAL A 113 55.33 8.14 13.90
N PRO A 114 55.70 8.66 12.72
CA PRO A 114 54.72 9.04 11.71
C PRO A 114 53.90 7.80 11.34
N ALA A 115 52.64 7.77 11.76
CA ALA A 115 51.73 6.69 11.44
C ALA A 115 51.57 6.64 9.92
N SER A 116 51.86 5.48 9.32
CA SER A 116 51.51 5.22 7.92
C SER A 116 50.03 5.53 7.72
N PRO A 117 49.63 6.13 6.57
CA PRO A 117 48.23 6.43 6.31
C PRO A 117 47.40 5.15 6.48
N SER A 118 46.40 5.21 7.36
CA SER A 118 45.43 4.15 7.60
C SER A 118 44.88 3.70 6.24
N GLN A 119 44.97 2.40 5.91
CA GLN A 119 44.36 1.90 4.68
C GLN A 119 42.85 2.19 4.70
N PRO A 120 42.27 2.63 3.56
CA PRO A 120 40.83 2.86 3.47
C PRO A 120 40.07 1.58 3.81
N ALA A 121 39.20 1.65 4.81
CA ALA A 121 38.37 0.54 5.24
C ALA A 121 36.95 0.71 4.69
N GLN A 122 36.36 -0.38 4.20
CA GLN A 122 35.00 -0.37 3.68
C GLN A 122 33.97 -0.21 4.80
N LEU A 123 32.95 0.63 4.60
CA LEU A 123 31.85 0.80 5.56
C LEU A 123 31.09 -0.52 5.76
N PRO A 124 30.89 -0.98 7.01
CA PRO A 124 30.14 -2.20 7.28
C PRO A 124 28.72 -2.13 6.71
N VAL A 125 28.22 -3.25 6.17
CA VAL A 125 26.87 -3.33 5.56
C VAL A 125 25.77 -2.88 6.52
N SER A 126 25.93 -3.14 7.82
CA SER A 126 25.00 -2.69 8.86
C SER A 126 24.92 -1.18 9.01
N GLN A 127 26.01 -0.45 8.73
CA GLN A 127 26.09 1.01 8.86
C GLN A 127 25.74 1.75 7.56
N LYS A 128 25.77 1.07 6.40
CA LYS A 128 25.42 1.66 5.09
C LYS A 128 23.99 2.21 5.06
N TRP A 129 23.06 1.50 5.69
CA TRP A 129 21.68 1.97 5.78
C TRP A 129 21.54 3.20 6.69
N ASP A 130 22.20 3.19 7.85
CA ASP A 130 22.18 4.34 8.75
C ASP A 130 22.81 5.58 8.11
N LEU A 131 23.89 5.41 7.33
CA LEU A 131 24.46 6.49 6.53
C LEU A 131 23.46 7.02 5.50
N LEU A 132 22.77 6.14 4.78
CA LEU A 132 21.75 6.53 3.80
C LEU A 132 20.64 7.35 4.46
N ILE A 133 20.11 6.91 5.61
CA ILE A 133 19.08 7.68 6.34
C ILE A 133 19.63 9.05 6.74
N LYS A 134 20.84 9.13 7.31
CA LYS A 134 21.44 10.42 7.71
C LYS A 134 21.55 11.39 6.52
N LEU A 135 21.97 10.89 5.35
CA LEU A 135 22.03 11.69 4.13
C LEU A 135 20.63 12.09 3.65
N ALA A 136 19.66 11.17 3.69
CA ALA A 136 18.27 11.46 3.35
C ALA A 136 17.70 12.56 4.25
N VAL A 137 18.00 12.54 5.55
CA VAL A 137 17.62 13.59 6.51
C VAL A 137 18.25 14.93 6.13
N THR A 138 19.56 14.97 5.82
CA THR A 138 20.22 16.20 5.36
C THR A 138 19.60 16.75 4.08
N ARG A 139 19.31 15.88 3.11
CA ARG A 139 18.66 16.30 1.85
C ARG A 139 17.22 16.76 2.08
N PHE A 140 16.51 16.09 3.00
CA PHE A 140 15.14 16.43 3.38
C PHE A 140 15.06 17.80 4.04
N THR A 141 15.97 18.16 4.95
CA THR A 141 15.94 19.48 5.60
C THR A 141 16.20 20.62 4.61
N THR A 142 17.06 20.41 3.61
CA THR A 142 17.25 21.34 2.49
C THR A 142 15.97 21.48 1.66
N TRP A 143 15.34 20.36 1.29
CA TRP A 143 14.07 20.37 0.56
C TRP A 143 12.94 21.02 1.35
N TRP A 144 12.81 20.71 2.64
CA TRP A 144 11.82 21.27 3.56
C TRP A 144 11.97 22.79 3.68
N SER A 145 13.19 23.30 3.72
CA SER A 145 13.44 24.75 3.74
C SER A 145 13.00 25.47 2.46
N GLY A 146 12.94 24.74 1.33
CA GLY A 146 12.45 25.24 0.04
C GLY A 146 10.98 24.92 -0.24
N ILE A 147 10.25 24.33 0.72
CA ILE A 147 8.90 23.80 0.48
C ILE A 147 7.90 24.90 0.09
N GLU A 148 8.08 26.13 0.59
CA GLU A 148 7.24 27.27 0.24
C GLU A 148 7.24 27.53 -1.28
N LEU A 149 8.42 27.54 -1.90
CA LEU A 149 8.57 27.78 -3.33
C LEU A 149 7.83 26.70 -4.13
N LEU A 150 7.91 25.45 -3.67
CA LEU A 150 7.20 24.31 -4.24
C LEU A 150 5.69 24.50 -4.14
N LEU A 151 5.16 24.80 -2.96
CA LEU A 151 3.71 24.96 -2.76
C LEU A 151 3.17 26.18 -3.50
N ASN A 152 3.95 27.26 -3.60
CA ASN A 152 3.57 28.45 -4.37
C ASN A 152 3.52 28.17 -5.87
N HIS A 153 4.51 27.44 -6.39
CA HIS A 153 4.51 26.98 -7.77
C HIS A 153 3.32 26.03 -8.03
N ALA A 154 3.10 25.03 -7.18
CA ALA A 154 1.97 24.11 -7.31
C ALA A 154 0.63 24.85 -7.39
N ASN A 155 0.40 25.82 -6.49
CA ASN A 155 -0.82 26.62 -6.48
C ASN A 155 -0.98 27.52 -7.72
N ALA A 156 0.12 28.11 -8.21
CA ALA A 156 0.09 28.96 -9.39
C ALA A 156 -0.27 28.19 -10.67
N TYR A 157 0.11 26.91 -10.75
CA TYR A 157 -0.12 26.08 -11.95
C TYR A 157 -1.25 25.06 -11.80
N SER A 158 -1.87 24.94 -10.62
CA SER A 158 -3.10 24.17 -10.40
C SER A 158 -4.33 24.92 -10.94
N HIS A 159 -4.40 25.15 -12.24
CA HIS A 159 -5.45 25.97 -12.89
C HIS A 159 -6.78 25.24 -13.18
N HIS A 160 -7.13 24.13 -12.52
CA HIS A 160 -8.32 23.34 -12.89
C HIS A 160 -9.27 22.95 -11.75
N GLY A 161 -9.22 23.59 -10.58
CA GLY A 161 -10.00 23.09 -9.43
C GLY A 161 -10.50 24.11 -8.40
N GLY A 162 -10.82 25.35 -8.80
CA GLY A 162 -11.44 26.32 -7.89
C GLY A 162 -10.61 26.64 -6.62
N THR A 163 -11.09 27.55 -5.80
CA THR A 163 -10.39 28.06 -4.60
C THR A 163 -10.31 27.05 -3.44
N ARG A 164 -10.73 25.77 -3.64
CA ARG A 164 -11.29 24.94 -2.56
C ARG A 164 -10.84 23.47 -2.51
N ALA A 165 -9.86 23.04 -3.30
CA ALA A 165 -9.35 21.66 -3.22
C ALA A 165 -8.29 21.53 -2.11
N ALA A 166 -8.38 20.49 -1.28
CA ALA A 166 -7.26 20.06 -0.45
C ALA A 166 -5.97 20.05 -1.30
N LEU A 167 -4.87 20.60 -0.77
CA LEU A 167 -3.61 20.74 -1.51
C LEU A 167 -3.01 19.34 -1.75
N GLN A 168 -3.41 18.70 -2.84
CA GLN A 168 -2.81 17.45 -3.29
C GLN A 168 -1.65 17.76 -4.23
N LEU A 169 -0.44 17.33 -3.87
CA LEU A 169 0.70 17.41 -4.77
C LEU A 169 0.48 16.45 -5.96
N THR A 170 0.66 16.95 -7.17
CA THR A 170 0.70 16.08 -8.36
C THR A 170 2.08 15.43 -8.48
N LYS A 171 2.19 14.42 -9.35
CA LYS A 171 3.44 13.67 -9.57
C LYS A 171 4.65 14.52 -9.96
N ASP A 172 4.41 15.71 -10.53
CA ASP A 172 5.46 16.64 -10.95
C ASP A 172 6.09 17.42 -9.78
N TYR A 173 5.52 17.31 -8.58
CA TYR A 173 5.97 17.98 -7.35
C TYR A 173 6.49 17.00 -6.29
N LEU A 174 6.53 15.70 -6.59
CA LEU A 174 7.01 14.71 -5.64
C LEU A 174 8.54 14.81 -5.47
N PRO A 175 9.04 14.64 -4.24
CA PRO A 175 10.47 14.56 -4.00
C PRO A 175 11.01 13.14 -4.31
N PRO A 176 12.33 12.95 -4.35
CA PRO A 176 12.97 11.64 -4.46
C PRO A 176 12.57 10.66 -3.34
N LEU A 177 12.74 9.35 -3.57
CA LEU A 177 12.25 8.29 -2.68
C LEU A 177 12.82 8.37 -1.25
N ASP A 178 14.09 8.75 -1.09
CA ASP A 178 14.72 8.89 0.23
C ASP A 178 14.17 10.09 1.02
N ILE A 179 13.82 11.17 0.33
CA ILE A 179 13.15 12.34 0.92
C ILE A 179 11.71 12.00 1.29
N LEU A 180 11.03 11.23 0.43
CA LEU A 180 9.68 10.73 0.68
C LEU A 180 9.64 9.81 1.91
N LEU A 181 10.69 9.02 2.16
CA LEU A 181 10.84 8.19 3.36
C LEU A 181 10.90 9.04 4.64
N VAL A 182 11.71 10.11 4.63
CA VAL A 182 11.81 11.01 5.79
C VAL A 182 10.51 11.78 6.02
N TRP A 183 9.88 12.25 4.94
CA TRP A 183 8.59 12.94 5.03
C TRP A 183 7.49 12.01 5.56
N TYR A 184 7.44 10.78 5.08
CA TYR A 184 6.56 9.72 5.56
C TYR A 184 6.70 9.50 7.07
N ALA A 185 7.94 9.30 7.55
CA ALA A 185 8.21 9.09 8.98
C ALA A 185 7.82 10.31 9.82
N LEU A 186 8.11 11.52 9.35
CA LEU A 186 7.72 12.75 10.04
C LEU A 186 6.19 12.88 10.14
N MET A 187 5.45 12.67 9.06
CA MET A 187 3.97 12.75 9.08
C MET A 187 3.32 11.69 9.98
N LEU A 188 3.98 10.55 10.18
CA LEU A 188 3.53 9.53 11.13
C LEU A 188 3.76 9.93 12.58
N ASN A 189 4.38 11.06 12.89
CA ASN A 189 4.42 11.65 14.23
C ASN A 189 3.68 13.00 14.21
N PRO A 190 2.36 13.04 14.54
CA PRO A 190 1.52 14.24 14.47
C PRO A 190 2.10 15.42 15.24
N GLU A 191 2.64 15.20 16.44
CA GLU A 191 3.23 16.27 17.25
C GLU A 191 4.48 16.84 16.58
N ALA A 192 5.38 15.97 16.12
CA ALA A 192 6.59 16.38 15.39
C ALA A 192 6.25 17.06 14.06
N TYR A 193 5.27 16.53 13.31
CA TYR A 193 4.83 17.10 12.04
C TYR A 193 4.19 18.48 12.25
N ASP A 194 3.32 18.62 13.26
CA ASP A 194 2.70 19.90 13.59
C ASP A 194 3.75 20.93 13.99
N ALA A 195 4.72 20.57 14.83
CA ALA A 195 5.82 21.45 15.21
C ALA A 195 6.68 21.87 14.00
N ALA A 196 7.01 20.92 13.12
CA ALA A 196 7.76 21.18 11.89
C ALA A 196 6.98 22.07 10.90
N CYS A 197 5.65 21.96 10.87
CA CYS A 197 4.78 22.84 10.10
C CYS A 197 4.74 24.25 10.69
N GLU A 198 4.60 24.39 12.01
CA GLU A 198 4.61 25.71 12.67
C GLU A 198 5.94 26.45 12.49
N ALA A 199 7.07 25.71 12.48
CA ALA A 199 8.39 26.27 12.20
C ALA A 199 8.50 26.89 10.79
N GLN A 200 7.58 26.58 9.87
CA GLN A 200 7.50 27.17 8.52
C GLN A 200 6.72 28.50 8.47
N GLY A 201 6.24 29.00 9.62
CA GLY A 201 5.60 30.31 9.75
C GLY A 201 4.33 30.43 8.91
N ALA A 202 4.32 31.33 7.92
CA ALA A 202 3.15 31.63 7.10
C ALA A 202 2.57 30.42 6.34
N ASN A 203 3.35 29.35 6.16
CA ASN A 203 2.91 28.12 5.48
C ASN A 203 2.36 27.05 6.42
N ALA A 204 2.40 27.25 7.74
CA ALA A 204 2.00 26.25 8.73
C ALA A 204 0.60 25.68 8.44
N THR A 205 -0.38 26.56 8.24
CA THR A 205 -1.75 26.14 7.90
C THR A 205 -1.78 25.29 6.63
N ARG A 206 -1.08 25.67 5.56
CA ARG A 206 -1.10 24.91 4.29
C ARG A 206 -0.48 23.52 4.45
N LEU A 207 0.61 23.41 5.19
CA LEU A 207 1.33 22.15 5.41
C LEU A 207 0.55 21.20 6.32
N LYS A 208 -0.12 21.72 7.37
CA LYS A 208 -1.03 20.92 8.21
C LYS A 208 -2.22 20.36 7.45
N ASN A 209 -2.56 21.00 6.33
CA ASN A 209 -3.70 20.62 5.50
C ASN A 209 -3.30 19.70 4.34
N ILE A 210 -2.00 19.48 4.13
CA ILE A 210 -1.51 18.65 3.05
C ILE A 210 -1.81 17.19 3.38
N CYS A 211 -2.34 16.46 2.40
CA CYS A 211 -2.47 15.01 2.49
C CYS A 211 -1.21 14.37 1.93
N PHE A 212 -0.84 13.20 2.45
CA PHE A 212 0.21 12.43 1.80
C PHE A 212 -0.24 12.07 0.37
N PRO A 213 0.60 12.27 -0.65
CA PRO A 213 0.15 12.37 -2.05
C PRO A 213 -0.03 11.01 -2.73
N TRP A 214 -0.89 10.14 -2.17
CA TRP A 214 -1.11 8.77 -2.64
C TRP A 214 -1.49 8.65 -4.12
N PRO A 215 -2.36 9.49 -4.70
CA PRO A 215 -2.65 9.42 -6.14
C PRO A 215 -1.41 9.62 -7.01
N ALA A 216 -0.58 10.60 -6.65
CA ALA A 216 0.64 10.91 -7.37
C ALA A 216 1.69 9.82 -7.18
N ILE A 217 1.81 9.25 -5.97
CA ILE A 217 2.71 8.13 -5.68
C ILE A 217 2.33 6.90 -6.49
N ARG A 218 1.04 6.52 -6.51
CA ARG A 218 0.56 5.39 -7.31
C ARG A 218 0.95 5.54 -8.78
N ASP A 219 0.82 6.75 -9.33
CA ASP A 219 1.10 7.02 -10.76
C ASP A 219 2.58 6.90 -11.15
N ILE A 220 3.48 6.91 -10.18
CA ILE A 220 4.93 6.87 -10.43
C ILE A 220 5.59 5.59 -9.94
N ILE A 221 4.86 4.69 -9.25
CA ILE A 221 5.38 3.38 -8.88
C ILE A 221 5.24 2.41 -10.06
N ASP A 222 6.35 1.81 -10.47
CA ASP A 222 6.35 0.59 -11.27
C ASP A 222 5.84 -0.55 -10.40
N MET A 223 4.56 -0.92 -10.58
CA MET A 223 3.90 -1.96 -9.79
C MET A 223 4.45 -3.37 -10.06
N ASP A 224 5.21 -3.61 -11.14
CA ASP A 224 5.86 -4.91 -11.35
C ASP A 224 7.19 -5.00 -10.61
N LYS A 225 7.95 -3.89 -10.51
CA LYS A 225 9.26 -3.87 -9.85
C LYS A 225 9.24 -3.34 -8.42
N MET A 226 8.13 -2.72 -7.99
CA MET A 226 8.05 -1.90 -6.78
C MET A 226 9.18 -0.88 -6.72
N GLN A 227 9.29 -0.09 -7.80
CA GLN A 227 10.28 0.98 -7.93
C GLN A 227 9.58 2.30 -8.20
N LEU A 228 9.92 3.33 -7.44
CA LEU A 228 9.43 4.68 -7.66
C LEU A 228 10.22 5.34 -8.80
N VAL A 229 9.54 5.69 -9.89
CA VAL A 229 10.14 6.29 -11.10
C VAL A 229 9.72 7.76 -11.17
N LEU A 230 10.58 8.64 -10.66
CA LEU A 230 10.26 10.06 -10.57
C LEU A 230 10.20 10.72 -11.96
N PRO A 231 9.16 11.50 -12.30
CA PRO A 231 9.10 12.23 -13.57
C PRO A 231 10.25 13.24 -13.74
N ARG A 232 10.71 13.46 -14.98
CA ARG A 232 11.79 14.43 -15.27
C ARG A 232 11.50 15.85 -14.78
N SER A 233 10.24 16.25 -14.78
CA SER A 233 9.74 17.51 -14.21
C SER A 233 10.04 17.61 -12.71
N ALA A 234 9.64 16.60 -11.95
CA ALA A 234 9.88 16.51 -10.51
C ALA A 234 11.38 16.43 -10.17
N GLN A 235 12.16 15.65 -10.93
CA GLN A 235 13.62 15.60 -10.78
C GLN A 235 14.26 16.99 -10.93
N LYS A 236 13.90 17.72 -12.00
CA LYS A 236 14.40 19.08 -12.24
C LYS A 236 13.95 20.06 -11.16
N LEU A 237 12.69 19.96 -10.72
CA LEU A 237 12.16 20.83 -9.67
C LEU A 237 12.94 20.62 -8.37
N PHE A 238 13.18 19.36 -7.97
CA PHE A 238 13.98 19.04 -6.80
C PHE A 238 15.37 19.68 -6.89
N THR A 239 16.10 19.44 -7.97
CA THR A 239 17.45 20.01 -8.17
C THR A 239 17.43 21.54 -8.19
N ASN A 240 16.41 22.17 -8.77
CA ASN A 240 16.30 23.64 -8.78
C ASN A 240 16.06 24.23 -7.39
N ILE A 241 15.30 23.53 -6.54
CA ILE A 241 14.98 23.99 -5.18
C ILE A 241 16.14 23.75 -4.22
N THR A 242 16.78 22.57 -4.30
CA THR A 242 17.77 22.14 -3.32
C THR A 242 19.21 22.34 -3.76
N SER A 243 19.45 22.53 -5.07
CA SER A 243 20.79 22.42 -5.69
C SER A 243 21.46 21.06 -5.44
N GLN A 244 20.67 20.01 -5.15
CA GLN A 244 21.15 18.65 -4.93
C GLN A 244 20.79 17.73 -6.10
N PRO A 245 21.62 16.72 -6.40
CA PRO A 245 21.25 15.65 -7.33
C PRO A 245 20.01 14.91 -6.83
N CYS A 246 19.20 14.39 -7.77
CA CYS A 246 17.96 13.67 -7.47
C CYS A 246 18.22 12.27 -6.90
N GLU A 247 19.21 11.56 -7.42
CA GLU A 247 19.57 10.23 -6.96
C GLU A 247 20.50 10.30 -5.74
N ILE A 248 20.18 9.56 -4.68
CA ILE A 248 20.98 9.58 -3.44
C ILE A 248 22.40 9.04 -3.65
N LEU A 249 22.58 8.12 -4.61
CA LEU A 249 23.90 7.57 -4.93
C LEU A 249 24.80 8.62 -5.59
N GLU A 250 24.24 9.45 -6.47
CA GLU A 250 24.96 10.57 -7.09
C GLU A 250 25.30 11.64 -6.04
N TYR A 251 24.39 11.89 -5.09
CA TYR A 251 24.64 12.78 -3.94
C TYR A 251 25.89 12.37 -3.14
N ILE A 252 26.11 11.08 -2.95
CA ILE A 252 27.27 10.55 -2.21
C ILE A 252 28.56 10.72 -3.00
N GLN A 253 28.51 10.53 -4.32
CA GLN A 253 29.69 10.62 -5.19
C GLN A 253 30.14 12.07 -5.41
N THR A 254 29.19 12.99 -5.48
CA THR A 254 29.44 14.42 -5.68
C THR A 254 28.67 15.25 -4.64
N PRO A 255 29.11 15.23 -3.37
CA PRO A 255 28.47 16.03 -2.34
C PRO A 255 28.65 17.53 -2.68
N PRO A 256 27.59 18.34 -2.59
CA PRO A 256 27.70 19.77 -2.86
C PRO A 256 28.70 20.44 -1.92
N ALA A 257 29.50 21.36 -2.46
CA ALA A 257 30.63 21.99 -1.75
C ALA A 257 30.23 22.72 -0.46
N TYR A 258 28.98 23.20 -0.39
CA TYR A 258 28.36 23.82 0.77
C TYR A 258 26.86 23.52 0.76
N THR A 259 26.37 22.72 1.70
CA THR A 259 24.95 22.76 2.07
C THR A 259 24.82 23.72 3.23
N ASP A 260 24.28 24.91 3.01
CA ASP A 260 23.76 25.70 4.12
C ASP A 260 22.66 24.84 4.75
N THR A 261 22.89 24.34 5.97
CA THR A 261 21.86 23.60 6.71
C THR A 261 20.64 24.51 6.76
N GLY A 262 19.55 24.06 6.16
CA GLY A 262 18.40 24.91 5.88
C GLY A 262 17.95 25.74 7.10
N LYS A 263 17.48 26.97 6.86
CA LYS A 263 17.12 27.92 7.92
C LYS A 263 16.02 27.41 8.86
N VAL A 264 15.27 26.39 8.44
CA VAL A 264 14.17 25.80 9.22
C VAL A 264 14.70 24.61 10.01
N HIS A 265 14.70 24.76 11.34
CA HIS A 265 15.10 23.70 12.26
C HIS A 265 13.90 22.79 12.57
N ILE A 266 14.08 21.47 12.40
CA ILE A 266 13.14 20.46 12.87
C ILE A 266 13.71 19.93 14.19
N GLU A 267 12.98 20.11 15.28
CA GLU A 267 13.44 19.76 16.64
C GLU A 267 13.58 18.24 16.84
N THR A 268 12.72 17.47 16.19
CA THR A 268 12.68 16.02 16.29
C THR A 268 13.86 15.35 15.59
N ASP A 269 14.40 14.29 16.20
CA ASP A 269 15.39 13.43 15.57
C ASP A 269 14.77 12.58 14.46
N LEU A 270 14.78 13.12 13.25
CA LEU A 270 14.27 12.48 12.03
C LEU A 270 14.96 11.13 11.73
N PHE A 271 16.21 10.94 12.15
CA PHE A 271 16.88 9.65 11.99
C PHE A 271 16.16 8.60 12.84
N SER A 272 15.93 8.89 14.11
CA SER A 272 15.19 8.00 15.01
C SER A 272 13.76 7.76 14.53
N GLU A 273 13.06 8.78 14.01
CA GLU A 273 11.71 8.61 13.43
C GLU A 273 11.70 7.60 12.28
N VAL A 274 12.63 7.71 11.33
CA VAL A 274 12.73 6.75 10.23
C VAL A 274 13.02 5.33 10.76
N LYS A 275 13.88 5.19 11.76
CA LYS A 275 14.23 3.88 12.35
C LYS A 275 13.04 3.22 13.04
N ARG A 276 12.10 3.98 13.62
CA ARG A 276 10.88 3.45 14.27
C ARG A 276 9.94 2.71 13.32
N HIS A 277 10.09 2.89 12.01
CA HIS A 277 9.22 2.28 11.01
C HIS A 277 9.90 1.16 10.20
N GLU A 278 11.10 0.72 10.60
CA GLU A 278 11.77 -0.39 9.92
C GLU A 278 11.02 -1.73 10.09
N ASP A 279 10.38 -1.93 11.24
CA ASP A 279 9.66 -3.15 11.57
C ASP A 279 8.49 -3.40 10.61
N ILE A 280 7.69 -2.38 10.32
CA ILE A 280 6.55 -2.50 9.41
C ILE A 280 7.01 -2.71 7.96
N ILE A 281 8.15 -2.13 7.57
CA ILE A 281 8.75 -2.37 6.25
C ILE A 281 9.16 -3.84 6.12
N ASP A 282 9.85 -4.37 7.12
CA ASP A 282 10.33 -5.76 7.13
C ASP A 282 9.16 -6.76 7.23
N GLU A 283 8.15 -6.48 8.05
CA GLU A 283 6.96 -7.31 8.20
C GLU A 283 6.08 -7.29 6.94
N SER A 284 5.87 -6.11 6.34
CA SER A 284 5.17 -5.96 5.06
C SER A 284 5.85 -6.80 3.98
N HIS A 285 7.18 -6.76 3.91
CA HIS A 285 7.94 -7.57 2.96
C HIS A 285 7.83 -9.06 3.21
N LYS A 286 7.84 -9.48 4.49
CA LYS A 286 7.70 -10.88 4.89
C LYS A 286 6.32 -11.43 4.54
N LEU A 287 5.26 -10.64 4.74
CA LEU A 287 3.88 -11.02 4.40
C LEU A 287 3.60 -10.89 2.90
N LEU A 288 4.26 -9.95 2.22
CA LEU A 288 4.15 -9.64 0.80
C LEU A 288 2.69 -9.54 0.31
N TRP A 289 1.82 -8.91 1.11
CA TRP A 289 0.39 -8.79 0.79
C TRP A 289 0.14 -8.12 -0.56
N ILE A 290 0.98 -7.16 -0.97
CA ILE A 290 0.87 -6.49 -2.27
C ILE A 290 0.97 -7.43 -3.49
N ARG A 291 1.49 -8.66 -3.30
CA ARG A 291 1.52 -9.71 -4.31
C ARG A 291 0.61 -10.89 -3.96
N SER A 292 -0.18 -10.80 -2.91
CA SER A 292 -1.06 -11.89 -2.48
C SER A 292 -2.24 -12.06 -3.45
N PRO A 293 -2.70 -13.31 -3.70
CA PRO A 293 -3.97 -13.55 -4.37
C PRO A 293 -5.17 -12.96 -3.62
N ALA A 294 -5.04 -12.75 -2.31
CA ALA A 294 -6.08 -12.24 -1.42
C ALA A 294 -5.97 -10.73 -1.13
N LEU A 295 -5.10 -9.98 -1.84
CA LEU A 295 -4.77 -8.58 -1.53
C LEU A 295 -5.99 -7.72 -1.19
N GLN A 296 -7.01 -7.69 -2.05
CA GLN A 296 -8.21 -6.87 -1.83
C GLN A 296 -8.96 -7.32 -0.57
N GLY A 297 -9.20 -8.63 -0.40
CA GLY A 297 -9.94 -9.18 0.73
C GLY A 297 -9.21 -8.95 2.06
N SER A 298 -7.89 -9.17 2.08
CA SER A 298 -7.04 -8.89 3.25
C SER A 298 -7.12 -7.44 3.68
N LEU A 299 -7.02 -6.50 2.73
CA LEU A 299 -7.10 -5.07 3.05
C LEU A 299 -8.48 -4.63 3.50
N ILE A 300 -9.56 -5.16 2.92
CA ILE A 300 -10.92 -4.87 3.38
C ILE A 300 -11.09 -5.34 4.83
N ARG A 301 -10.75 -6.60 5.13
CA ARG A 301 -10.86 -7.14 6.50
C ARG A 301 -10.00 -6.35 7.50
N ALA A 302 -8.78 -5.99 7.12
CA ALA A 302 -7.90 -5.17 7.96
C ALA A 302 -8.48 -3.77 8.25
N GLY A 303 -9.15 -3.15 7.27
CA GLY A 303 -9.83 -1.88 7.47
C GLY A 303 -11.02 -1.97 8.43
N LEU A 304 -11.79 -3.07 8.35
CA LEU A 304 -12.87 -3.35 9.30
C LEU A 304 -12.33 -3.58 10.72
N GLU A 305 -11.28 -4.38 10.84
CA GLU A 305 -10.61 -4.65 12.12
C GLU A 305 -10.06 -3.35 12.74
N TYR A 306 -9.51 -2.44 11.93
CA TYR A 306 -9.04 -1.12 12.35
C TYR A 306 -10.18 -0.25 12.88
N LEU A 307 -11.32 -0.20 12.19
CA LEU A 307 -12.50 0.54 12.63
C LEU A 307 -13.06 -0.03 13.94
N ASP A 308 -13.24 -1.35 14.02
CA ASP A 308 -13.68 -2.04 15.23
C ASP A 308 -12.75 -1.76 16.42
N PHE A 309 -11.43 -1.80 16.19
CA PHE A 309 -10.43 -1.49 17.20
C PHE A 309 -10.63 -0.09 17.79
N HIS A 310 -10.76 0.96 16.97
CA HIS A 310 -10.95 2.32 17.48
C HIS A 310 -12.33 2.56 18.11
N LEU A 311 -13.37 1.84 17.67
CA LEU A 311 -14.68 1.89 18.33
C LEU A 311 -14.63 1.29 19.74
N ARG A 312 -13.77 0.28 19.97
CA ARG A 312 -13.53 -0.32 21.29
C ARG A 312 -12.57 0.51 22.15
N GLU A 313 -11.48 0.98 21.57
CA GLU A 313 -10.39 1.70 22.23
C GLU A 313 -10.20 3.11 21.61
N PRO A 314 -11.11 4.06 21.88
CA PRO A 314 -11.12 5.38 21.22
C PRO A 314 -9.93 6.26 21.61
N ASN A 315 -9.38 6.04 22.81
CA ASN A 315 -8.25 6.78 23.35
C ASN A 315 -6.92 6.07 23.09
N ALA A 316 -6.89 5.05 22.24
CA ALA A 316 -5.70 4.28 21.96
C ALA A 316 -4.61 5.17 21.34
N VAL A 317 -3.42 5.13 21.92
CA VAL A 317 -2.22 5.76 21.38
C VAL A 317 -1.39 4.69 20.67
N GLU A 318 -1.01 4.94 19.42
CA GLU A 318 -0.29 3.94 18.60
C GLU A 318 0.99 3.47 19.29
N GLU A 319 1.75 4.38 19.89
CA GLU A 319 3.03 4.06 20.57
C GLU A 319 2.87 3.07 21.72
N GLU A 320 1.71 3.05 22.38
CA GLU A 320 1.39 2.15 23.49
C GLU A 320 0.76 0.84 23.01
N MET A 321 -0.03 0.91 21.94
CA MET A 321 -0.90 -0.19 21.51
C MET A 321 -0.37 -0.98 20.31
N ALA A 322 0.50 -0.38 19.48
CA ALA A 322 0.89 -0.93 18.18
C ALA A 322 1.53 -2.32 18.27
N CYS A 323 2.36 -2.58 19.28
CA CYS A 323 3.03 -3.87 19.43
C CYS A 323 2.06 -5.04 19.71
N HIS A 324 0.82 -4.74 20.09
CA HIS A 324 -0.24 -5.71 20.38
C HIS A 324 -1.26 -5.84 19.25
N GLN A 325 -1.16 -5.05 18.18
CA GLN A 325 -2.11 -5.05 17.08
C GLN A 325 -1.64 -5.89 15.90
N SER A 326 -2.60 -6.43 15.15
CA SER A 326 -2.35 -7.13 13.90
C SER A 326 -1.63 -6.22 12.90
N PHE A 327 -0.93 -6.83 11.94
CA PHE A 327 -0.27 -6.09 10.86
C PHE A 327 -1.26 -5.21 10.09
N GLY A 328 -2.46 -5.72 9.83
CA GLY A 328 -3.51 -5.00 9.10
C GLY A 328 -3.95 -3.73 9.83
N VAL A 329 -4.22 -3.82 11.14
CA VAL A 329 -4.60 -2.66 11.96
C VAL A 329 -3.48 -1.62 11.99
N ARG A 330 -2.22 -2.03 12.21
CA ARG A 330 -1.06 -1.11 12.16
C ARG A 330 -0.92 -0.43 10.80
N LEU A 331 -1.10 -1.16 9.70
CA LEU A 331 -1.05 -0.59 8.35
C LEU A 331 -2.12 0.49 8.15
N PHE A 332 -3.38 0.21 8.51
CA PHE A 332 -4.48 1.17 8.36
C PHE A 332 -4.30 2.38 9.26
N TRP A 333 -3.88 2.18 10.51
CA TRP A 333 -3.61 3.28 11.44
C TRP A 333 -2.57 4.25 10.89
N ARG A 334 -1.43 3.73 10.41
CA ARG A 334 -0.40 4.54 9.76
C ARG A 334 -0.92 5.22 8.49
N THR A 335 -1.69 4.50 7.67
CA THR A 335 -2.32 5.06 6.47
C THR A 335 -3.23 6.25 6.83
N HIS A 336 -3.98 6.15 7.92
CA HIS A 336 -4.89 7.20 8.36
C HIS A 336 -4.13 8.45 8.84
N ARG A 337 -3.07 8.28 9.64
CA ARG A 337 -2.22 9.39 10.14
C ARG A 337 -1.58 10.22 9.02
N LEU A 338 -1.40 9.64 7.84
CA LEU A 338 -0.92 10.32 6.63
C LEU A 338 -1.97 11.27 6.00
N PHE A 339 -3.14 11.38 6.63
CA PHE A 339 -4.17 12.38 6.39
C PHE A 339 -4.47 13.12 7.70
N PRO A 340 -3.59 14.04 8.16
CA PRO A 340 -3.64 14.57 9.52
C PRO A 340 -5.00 15.15 9.92
N ARG A 341 -5.66 15.85 8.99
CA ARG A 341 -6.99 16.42 9.20
C ARG A 341 -8.10 15.39 9.32
N GLN A 342 -8.15 14.45 8.39
CA GLN A 342 -9.15 13.39 8.36
C GLN A 342 -9.00 12.50 9.59
N TYR A 343 -7.76 12.19 9.97
CA TYR A 343 -7.47 11.43 11.18
C TYR A 343 -7.95 12.15 12.45
N LYS A 344 -7.71 13.46 12.55
CA LYS A 344 -8.21 14.25 13.68
C LYS A 344 -9.75 14.27 13.74
N ALA A 345 -10.41 14.50 12.60
CA ALA A 345 -11.87 14.48 12.52
C ALA A 345 -12.45 13.10 12.88
N PHE A 346 -11.78 12.02 12.45
CA PHE A 346 -12.13 10.65 12.82
C PHE A 346 -12.06 10.42 14.33
N LEU A 347 -10.98 10.85 15.00
CA LEU A 347 -10.86 10.71 16.45
C LEU A 347 -11.91 11.54 17.22
N GLU A 348 -12.22 12.75 16.74
CA GLU A 348 -13.27 13.59 17.33
C GLU A 348 -14.65 12.92 17.23
N GLU A 349 -14.98 12.34 16.08
CA GLU A 349 -16.23 11.61 15.87
C GLU A 349 -16.31 10.34 16.75
N ILE A 350 -15.26 9.52 16.74
CA ILE A 350 -15.18 8.30 17.57
C ILE A 350 -15.32 8.64 19.07
N GLY A 351 -14.72 9.75 19.52
CA GLY A 351 -14.89 10.26 20.88
C GLY A 351 -16.31 10.75 21.18
N GLY A 352 -16.92 11.48 20.25
CA GLY A 352 -18.29 11.98 20.37
C GLY A 352 -19.33 10.86 20.47
N ILE A 353 -19.18 9.79 19.68
CA ILE A 353 -20.03 8.60 19.67
C ILE A 353 -20.18 7.96 21.06
N GLN A 354 -19.15 8.04 21.93
CA GLN A 354 -19.22 7.46 23.28
C GLN A 354 -19.88 8.39 24.31
N SER A 355 -19.84 9.71 24.09
CA SER A 355 -20.45 10.69 24.99
C SER A 355 -21.97 10.75 24.92
N GLU A 356 -22.58 10.38 23.78
CA GLU A 356 -24.03 10.34 23.58
C GLU A 356 -24.53 8.90 23.30
N PRO A 357 -24.93 8.14 24.34
CA PRO A 357 -25.18 6.69 24.22
C PRO A 357 -26.39 6.34 23.34
N THR A 358 -27.27 7.29 23.03
CA THR A 358 -28.43 7.08 22.17
C THR A 358 -28.06 7.07 20.68
N GLN A 359 -27.09 7.91 20.27
CA GLN A 359 -26.63 8.02 18.88
C GLN A 359 -25.53 7.00 18.55
N GLY A 360 -24.70 6.65 19.54
CA GLY A 360 -23.68 5.61 19.38
C GLY A 360 -24.23 4.18 19.24
N GLN A 361 -25.45 3.90 19.70
CA GLN A 361 -26.12 2.62 19.45
C GLN A 361 -26.63 2.49 18.02
N ASP A 362 -27.13 3.58 17.43
CA ASP A 362 -27.62 3.60 16.05
C ASP A 362 -26.46 3.59 15.05
N LEU A 363 -25.35 4.29 15.32
CA LEU A 363 -24.14 4.19 14.49
C LEU A 363 -23.41 2.85 14.62
N LYS A 364 -23.41 2.22 15.80
CA LYS A 364 -22.96 0.82 15.93
C LYS A 364 -23.85 -0.13 15.15
N ARG A 365 -25.17 0.11 15.09
CA ARG A 365 -26.08 -0.63 14.20
C ARG A 365 -25.80 -0.31 12.74
N ASP A 366 -25.57 0.93 12.34
CA ASP A 366 -25.35 1.32 10.95
C ASP A 366 -23.98 0.84 10.44
N ALA A 367 -22.92 0.90 11.26
CA ALA A 367 -21.64 0.25 10.97
C ALA A 367 -21.79 -1.28 10.94
N LYS A 368 -22.58 -1.87 11.85
CA LYS A 368 -22.91 -3.31 11.80
C LYS A 368 -23.77 -3.67 10.58
N ILE A 369 -24.62 -2.79 10.08
CA ILE A 369 -25.46 -2.99 8.88
C ILE A 369 -24.63 -2.79 7.61
N LEU A 370 -23.73 -1.80 7.60
CA LEU A 370 -22.83 -1.52 6.48
C LEU A 370 -21.75 -2.60 6.32
N PHE A 371 -21.34 -3.23 7.42
CA PHE A 371 -20.19 -4.15 7.45
C PHE A 371 -20.47 -5.57 8.02
N ASP A 372 -21.72 -5.91 8.33
CA ASP A 372 -22.18 -7.22 8.83
C ASP A 372 -21.31 -7.82 9.96
N MET A 373 -21.03 -7.00 10.99
CA MET A 373 -20.10 -7.37 12.07
C MET A 373 -20.84 -8.07 13.23
N ASP A 374 -20.56 -9.36 13.48
CA ASP A 374 -20.98 -10.05 14.70
C ASP A 374 -20.04 -9.81 15.90
N ASP A 375 -20.55 -10.06 17.10
CA ASP A 375 -19.92 -9.74 18.39
C ASP A 375 -18.49 -10.34 18.47
N PRO A 376 -17.44 -9.54 18.71
CA PRO A 376 -16.07 -10.01 18.52
C PRO A 376 -15.63 -10.99 19.61
N SER A 377 -15.16 -12.15 19.16
CA SER A 377 -14.40 -13.10 19.99
C SER A 377 -13.06 -12.48 20.43
N PRO A 378 -12.49 -12.92 21.57
CA PRO A 378 -11.24 -12.37 22.12
C PRO A 378 -10.11 -12.37 21.09
N ILE A 379 -9.20 -11.39 21.20
CA ILE A 379 -8.02 -11.18 20.35
C ILE A 379 -7.25 -12.50 20.20
N GLN A 380 -7.51 -13.22 19.11
CA GLN A 380 -6.76 -14.39 18.70
C GLN A 380 -5.67 -13.94 17.74
N GLU A 381 -4.44 -14.42 17.94
CA GLU A 381 -3.35 -14.19 16.99
C GLU A 381 -3.69 -14.91 15.67
N HIS A 382 -4.24 -14.16 14.71
CA HIS A 382 -4.58 -14.67 13.40
C HIS A 382 -3.31 -14.86 12.56
N CYS A 383 -3.21 -15.99 11.86
CA CYS A 383 -2.16 -16.16 10.85
C CYS A 383 -2.48 -15.31 9.62
N HIS A 384 -1.56 -14.44 9.19
CA HIS A 384 -1.73 -13.50 8.06
C HIS A 384 -1.03 -13.94 6.76
N CYS A 385 -0.69 -15.22 6.63
CA CYS A 385 -0.04 -15.74 5.42
C CYS A 385 -1.02 -15.78 4.23
N TRP A 386 -0.51 -15.89 3.00
CA TRP A 386 -1.33 -15.93 1.79
C TRP A 386 -2.37 -17.06 1.81
N THR A 387 -2.02 -18.23 2.35
CA THR A 387 -2.94 -19.37 2.46
C THR A 387 -4.13 -19.04 3.34
N CYS A 388 -3.90 -18.56 4.57
CA CYS A 388 -4.98 -18.23 5.50
C CYS A 388 -5.82 -17.06 5.01
N GLU A 389 -5.18 -16.01 4.47
CA GLU A 389 -5.88 -14.86 3.90
C GLU A 389 -6.74 -15.26 2.70
N ARG A 390 -6.25 -16.14 1.83
CA ARG A 390 -7.03 -16.61 0.69
C ARG A 390 -8.20 -17.50 1.11
N ILE A 391 -8.05 -18.32 2.15
CA ILE A 391 -9.18 -19.07 2.73
C ILE A 391 -10.22 -18.09 3.29
N ARG A 392 -9.78 -17.01 3.95
CA ARG A 392 -10.68 -15.99 4.53
C ARG A 392 -11.50 -15.20 3.51
N ASP A 393 -11.08 -15.17 2.24
CA ASP A 393 -11.91 -14.58 1.19
C ASP A 393 -13.20 -15.39 0.94
N ASP A 394 -13.18 -16.70 1.19
CA ASP A 394 -14.35 -17.59 1.08
C ASP A 394 -14.97 -17.94 2.45
N LEU A 395 -14.17 -17.88 3.53
CA LEU A 395 -14.59 -18.15 4.92
C LEU A 395 -14.05 -17.07 5.88
N PRO A 396 -14.72 -15.92 6.04
CA PRO A 396 -14.24 -14.81 6.87
C PRO A 396 -13.88 -15.21 8.31
N GLU A 397 -14.67 -16.09 8.92
CA GLU A 397 -14.49 -16.61 10.29
C GLU A 397 -13.36 -17.65 10.44
N PHE A 398 -12.57 -17.89 9.39
CA PHE A 398 -11.53 -18.91 9.43
C PHE A 398 -10.40 -18.55 10.41
N VAL A 399 -10.22 -19.41 11.42
CA VAL A 399 -9.17 -19.30 12.42
C VAL A 399 -8.20 -20.47 12.25
N TYR A 400 -6.93 -20.12 11.97
CA TYR A 400 -5.87 -21.11 11.93
C TYR A 400 -5.48 -21.53 13.35
N THR A 401 -5.49 -22.83 13.61
CA THR A 401 -4.97 -23.40 14.86
C THR A 401 -3.83 -24.35 14.51
N LYS A 402 -2.63 -24.07 15.04
CA LYS A 402 -1.47 -24.91 14.77
C LYS A 402 -1.73 -26.33 15.28
N PRO A 403 -1.59 -27.38 14.45
CA PRO A 403 -1.77 -28.74 14.91
C PRO A 403 -0.77 -29.07 16.04
N SER A 404 -1.26 -29.42 17.23
CA SER A 404 -0.41 -29.89 18.33
C SER A 404 -0.05 -31.35 18.10
N ALA A 405 1.24 -31.70 18.21
CA ALA A 405 1.73 -33.07 18.06
C ALA A 405 1.05 -34.07 19.02
N ALA A 406 0.48 -33.58 20.15
CA ALA A 406 -0.21 -34.38 21.15
C ALA A 406 -1.67 -34.75 20.79
N ALA A 407 -2.25 -34.14 19.75
CA ALA A 407 -3.66 -34.35 19.38
C ALA A 407 -3.89 -35.49 18.37
N SER A 408 -2.84 -36.20 17.96
CA SER A 408 -2.84 -37.25 16.92
C SER A 408 -3.69 -38.50 17.24
N SER A 409 -4.38 -38.52 18.37
CA SER A 409 -5.11 -39.69 18.90
C SER A 409 -6.64 -39.54 18.86
N SER A 410 -7.19 -38.41 18.41
CA SER A 410 -8.64 -38.22 18.33
C SER A 410 -9.16 -38.40 16.90
N THR A 411 -10.25 -39.14 16.74
CA THR A 411 -10.96 -39.36 15.46
C THR A 411 -11.86 -38.17 15.06
N SER A 412 -11.83 -37.08 15.83
CA SER A 412 -12.68 -35.90 15.61
C SER A 412 -11.89 -34.79 14.94
N LEU A 413 -12.41 -34.27 13.82
CA LEU A 413 -11.84 -33.10 13.14
C LEU A 413 -11.68 -31.91 14.10
N THR A 414 -10.56 -31.21 13.99
CA THR A 414 -10.33 -29.93 14.70
C THR A 414 -11.30 -28.86 14.21
N THR A 415 -11.48 -27.77 14.96
CA THR A 415 -12.34 -26.64 14.53
C THR A 415 -11.91 -26.11 13.16
N MET A 416 -10.60 -25.94 12.94
CA MET A 416 -10.03 -25.55 11.66
C MET A 416 -10.41 -26.52 10.53
N GLN A 417 -10.25 -27.83 10.76
CA GLN A 417 -10.59 -28.85 9.76
C GLN A 417 -12.10 -28.88 9.46
N LYS A 418 -12.95 -28.67 10.47
CA LYS A 418 -14.41 -28.54 10.28
C LYS A 418 -14.74 -27.33 9.41
N GLN A 419 -14.13 -26.18 9.66
CA GLN A 419 -14.32 -24.99 8.83
C GLN A 419 -13.91 -25.26 7.38
N ILE A 420 -12.73 -25.84 7.14
CA ILE A 420 -12.25 -26.17 5.78
C ILE A 420 -13.18 -27.19 5.10
N SER A 421 -13.69 -28.18 5.84
CA SER A 421 -14.62 -29.19 5.30
C SER A 421 -15.97 -28.62 4.87
N SER A 422 -16.33 -27.41 5.33
CA SER A 422 -17.54 -26.72 4.90
C SER A 422 -17.43 -26.14 3.48
N LEU A 423 -16.20 -25.97 2.98
CA LEU A 423 -15.97 -25.49 1.62
C LEU A 423 -16.27 -26.56 0.58
N SER A 424 -16.80 -26.12 -0.57
CA SER A 424 -16.98 -27.01 -1.71
C SER A 424 -15.63 -27.50 -2.25
N ALA A 425 -15.63 -28.69 -2.85
CA ALA A 425 -14.48 -29.25 -3.54
C ALA A 425 -13.93 -28.30 -4.64
N GLU A 426 -14.82 -27.58 -5.33
CA GLU A 426 -14.46 -26.62 -6.37
C GLU A 426 -13.74 -25.40 -5.78
N THR A 427 -14.26 -24.86 -4.66
CA THR A 427 -13.66 -23.73 -3.94
C THR A 427 -12.27 -24.09 -3.42
N LEU A 428 -12.09 -25.27 -2.82
CA LEU A 428 -10.79 -25.73 -2.32
C LEU A 428 -9.75 -25.85 -3.44
N LEU A 429 -10.14 -26.40 -4.59
CA LEU A 429 -9.25 -26.48 -5.76
C LEU A 429 -8.92 -25.09 -6.31
N GLN A 430 -9.87 -24.15 -6.30
CA GLN A 430 -9.63 -22.78 -6.73
C GLN A 430 -8.66 -22.05 -5.80
N ILE A 431 -8.80 -22.20 -4.48
CA ILE A 431 -7.86 -21.65 -3.49
C ILE A 431 -6.45 -22.20 -3.74
N GLN A 432 -6.31 -23.51 -3.94
CA GLN A 432 -5.01 -24.13 -4.22
C GLN A 432 -4.41 -23.65 -5.56
N ASP A 433 -5.21 -23.50 -6.61
CA ASP A 433 -4.76 -22.96 -7.91
C ASP A 433 -4.32 -21.49 -7.80
N ASP A 434 -5.08 -20.65 -7.08
CA ASP A 434 -4.71 -19.25 -6.83
C ASP A 434 -3.35 -19.16 -6.11
N LEU A 435 -3.18 -19.91 -5.02
CA LEU A 435 -1.92 -19.94 -4.27
C LEU A 435 -0.76 -20.45 -5.14
N GLY A 436 -0.97 -21.56 -5.86
CA GLY A 436 0.04 -22.13 -6.73
C GLY A 436 0.46 -21.17 -7.86
N PHE A 437 -0.50 -20.48 -8.47
CA PHE A 437 -0.24 -19.55 -9.57
C PHE A 437 0.56 -18.34 -9.10
N TYR A 438 0.14 -17.71 -8.01
CA TYR A 438 0.82 -16.53 -7.48
C TYR A 438 2.23 -16.85 -6.97
N LEU A 439 2.43 -18.00 -6.34
CA LEU A 439 3.77 -18.46 -5.96
C LEU A 439 4.66 -18.68 -7.19
N ALA A 440 4.13 -19.29 -8.26
CA ALA A 440 4.86 -19.48 -9.51
C ALA A 440 5.19 -18.14 -10.20
N VAL A 441 4.32 -17.13 -10.09
CA VAL A 441 4.60 -15.76 -10.56
C VAL A 441 5.76 -15.15 -9.78
N GLU A 442 5.77 -15.26 -8.46
CA GLU A 442 6.88 -14.73 -7.65
C GLU A 442 8.20 -15.47 -7.90
N ASP A 443 8.16 -16.80 -8.08
CA ASP A 443 9.34 -17.58 -8.47
C ASP A 443 9.90 -17.15 -9.83
N ALA A 444 9.02 -16.94 -10.82
CA ALA A 444 9.42 -16.42 -12.12
C ALA A 444 10.04 -15.02 -12.01
N ARG A 445 9.41 -14.11 -11.23
CA ARG A 445 9.92 -12.76 -10.99
C ARG A 445 11.31 -12.78 -10.33
N ARG A 446 11.49 -13.58 -9.28
CA ARG A 446 12.79 -13.77 -8.61
C ARG A 446 13.87 -14.32 -9.56
N SER A 447 13.46 -15.16 -10.50
CA SER A 447 14.35 -15.78 -11.49
C SER A 447 14.59 -14.91 -12.73
N GLY A 448 13.95 -13.74 -12.83
CA GLY A 448 14.00 -12.89 -14.02
C GLY A 448 13.38 -13.53 -15.27
N LEU A 449 12.47 -14.49 -15.10
CA LEU A 449 11.77 -15.18 -16.17
C LEU A 449 10.46 -14.47 -16.52
N PRO A 450 9.93 -14.63 -17.75
CA PRO A 450 8.62 -14.13 -18.11
C PRO A 450 7.54 -14.67 -17.17
N LEU A 451 6.64 -13.79 -16.71
CA LEU A 451 5.60 -14.19 -15.78
C LEU A 451 4.70 -15.29 -16.40
N PRO A 452 4.37 -16.35 -15.66
CA PRO A 452 3.43 -17.35 -16.13
C PRO A 452 2.03 -16.74 -16.29
N THR A 453 1.22 -17.36 -17.14
CA THR A 453 -0.15 -16.96 -17.43
C THR A 453 -1.10 -18.12 -17.14
N ARG A 454 -2.31 -17.79 -16.70
CA ARG A 454 -3.40 -18.74 -16.51
C ARG A 454 -4.70 -18.25 -17.16
N SER A 455 -5.63 -19.18 -17.30
CA SER A 455 -6.98 -18.84 -17.75
C SER A 455 -7.67 -18.03 -16.66
N PRO A 456 -8.43 -16.95 -16.99
CA PRO A 456 -9.11 -16.20 -15.96
C PRO A 456 -10.14 -17.05 -15.22
N THR A 457 -10.20 -16.91 -13.90
CA THR A 457 -11.16 -17.59 -13.05
C THR A 457 -12.59 -17.08 -13.36
N PRO A 458 -13.65 -17.83 -12.99
CA PRO A 458 -15.02 -17.35 -13.15
C PRO A 458 -15.25 -16.00 -12.46
N ALA A 459 -14.69 -15.81 -11.26
CA ALA A 459 -14.77 -14.56 -10.51
C ALA A 459 -14.05 -13.41 -11.24
N GLU A 460 -12.84 -13.64 -11.74
CA GLU A 460 -12.10 -12.64 -12.53
C GLU A 460 -12.85 -12.24 -13.81
N LYS A 461 -13.52 -13.20 -14.47
CA LYS A 461 -14.34 -12.93 -15.67
C LYS A 461 -15.57 -12.09 -15.36
N GLU A 462 -16.26 -12.37 -14.26
CA GLU A 462 -17.42 -11.57 -13.86
C GLU A 462 -16.99 -10.18 -13.42
N ALA A 463 -15.89 -10.04 -12.66
CA ALA A 463 -15.31 -8.75 -12.30
C ALA A 463 -14.90 -7.93 -13.54
N ASP A 464 -14.29 -8.57 -14.55
CA ASP A 464 -13.97 -7.93 -15.84
C ASP A 464 -15.24 -7.49 -16.59
N LYS A 465 -16.32 -8.26 -16.51
CA LYS A 465 -17.61 -7.94 -17.13
C LYS A 465 -18.28 -6.76 -16.45
N ILE A 466 -18.34 -6.75 -15.12
CA ILE A 466 -18.86 -5.64 -14.31
C ILE A 466 -18.05 -4.37 -14.57
N ALA A 467 -16.72 -4.45 -14.57
CA ALA A 467 -15.85 -3.30 -14.84
C ALA A 467 -16.11 -2.71 -16.23
N LYS A 468 -16.22 -3.56 -17.26
CA LYS A 468 -16.58 -3.12 -18.61
C LYS A 468 -17.97 -2.49 -18.68
N GLN A 469 -18.92 -2.97 -17.88
CA GLN A 469 -20.24 -2.37 -17.78
C GLN A 469 -20.18 -0.98 -17.15
N LYS A 470 -19.53 -0.83 -15.98
CA LYS A 470 -19.33 0.48 -15.33
C LYS A 470 -18.61 1.47 -16.25
N GLN A 471 -17.60 1.01 -16.98
CA GLN A 471 -16.89 1.86 -17.95
C GLN A 471 -17.79 2.33 -19.10
N LYS A 472 -18.69 1.46 -19.60
CA LYS A 472 -19.68 1.86 -20.61
C LYS A 472 -20.67 2.88 -20.06
N GLU A 473 -21.09 2.72 -18.80
CA GLU A 473 -22.00 3.65 -18.12
C GLU A 473 -21.33 5.02 -17.89
N LEU A 474 -20.07 5.06 -17.43
CA LEU A 474 -19.29 6.30 -17.30
C LEU A 474 -19.00 6.98 -18.65
N GLY A 475 -18.85 6.18 -19.70
CA GLY A 475 -18.69 6.66 -21.06
C GLY A 475 -19.98 7.18 -21.70
N TYR A 476 -21.16 6.87 -21.14
CA TYR A 476 -22.46 7.24 -21.70
C TYR A 476 -22.76 8.71 -21.45
N ARG A 477 -22.91 9.48 -22.54
CA ARG A 477 -23.39 10.87 -22.48
C ARG A 477 -24.88 10.89 -22.85
N PRO A 478 -25.79 11.12 -21.88
CA PRO A 478 -27.22 11.21 -22.19
C PRO A 478 -27.46 12.33 -23.22
N GLY A 479 -28.00 11.98 -24.38
CA GLY A 479 -28.38 12.93 -25.44
C GLY A 479 -27.70 12.78 -26.80
N LEU A 480 -26.56 12.07 -26.91
CA LEU A 480 -25.78 11.98 -28.16
C LEU A 480 -25.61 10.57 -28.75
N ASN A 481 -26.16 9.51 -28.14
CA ASN A 481 -25.96 8.10 -28.57
C ASN A 481 -24.49 7.71 -28.76
N GLU A 482 -23.58 8.40 -28.09
CA GLU A 482 -22.12 8.20 -28.15
C GLU A 482 -21.60 7.77 -26.79
N TYR A 483 -20.62 6.86 -26.78
CA TYR A 483 -19.85 6.54 -25.58
C TYR A 483 -18.35 6.51 -25.83
N VAL A 484 -17.58 6.87 -24.80
CA VAL A 484 -16.12 6.87 -24.82
C VAL A 484 -15.59 5.56 -24.24
N GLU A 485 -14.94 4.75 -25.07
CA GLU A 485 -14.24 3.53 -24.68
C GLU A 485 -12.76 3.86 -24.45
N VAL A 486 -12.20 3.58 -23.26
CA VAL A 486 -10.76 3.66 -23.01
C VAL A 486 -10.16 2.29 -23.26
N LEU A 487 -9.28 2.20 -24.25
CA LEU A 487 -8.59 0.98 -24.65
C LEU A 487 -7.52 0.58 -23.61
N PRO A 488 -7.04 -0.68 -23.63
CA PRO A 488 -6.01 -1.17 -22.69
C PRO A 488 -4.68 -0.40 -22.74
N ASP A 489 -4.44 0.37 -23.80
CA ASP A 489 -3.27 1.24 -24.00
C ASP A 489 -3.52 2.69 -23.53
N GLY A 490 -4.66 2.98 -22.92
CA GLY A 490 -5.06 4.30 -22.44
C GLY A 490 -5.67 5.22 -23.52
N ARG A 491 -5.79 4.78 -24.79
CA ARG A 491 -6.37 5.60 -25.86
C ARG A 491 -7.90 5.64 -25.76
N ARG A 492 -8.50 6.81 -26.00
CA ARG A 492 -9.96 7.01 -25.97
C ARG A 492 -10.54 6.86 -27.38
N LYS A 493 -11.55 6.02 -27.55
CA LYS A 493 -12.29 5.81 -28.81
C LYS A 493 -13.77 6.11 -28.60
N ILE A 494 -14.34 6.99 -29.43
CA ILE A 494 -15.77 7.31 -29.40
C ILE A 494 -16.51 6.31 -30.27
N ARG A 495 -17.58 5.70 -29.75
CA ARG A 495 -18.47 4.79 -30.50
C ARG A 495 -19.91 5.26 -30.44
N THR A 496 -20.60 5.21 -31.58
CA THR A 496 -22.03 5.55 -31.73
C THR A 496 -22.90 4.28 -31.73
N TYR A 497 -24.05 4.34 -31.06
CA TYR A 497 -25.09 3.30 -31.14
C TYR A 497 -25.98 3.54 -32.36
N LYS A 498 -26.08 2.56 -33.28
CA LYS A 498 -27.12 2.54 -34.32
C LYS A 498 -28.28 1.69 -33.81
N TYR A 499 -29.43 2.29 -33.48
CA TYR A 499 -30.66 1.51 -33.42
C TYR A 499 -31.04 1.09 -34.84
N ALA A 500 -31.23 -0.21 -35.05
CA ALA A 500 -31.97 -0.71 -36.20
C ALA A 500 -33.43 -0.22 -36.05
N CYS A 501 -33.78 0.84 -36.77
CA CYS A 501 -35.16 1.26 -36.91
C CYS A 501 -35.88 0.21 -37.77
N GLY A 502 -36.76 -0.58 -37.15
CA GLY A 502 -37.69 -1.44 -37.87
C GLY A 502 -38.59 -0.59 -38.74
N THR A 503 -38.46 -0.76 -40.05
CA THR A 503 -39.34 -0.21 -41.07
C THR A 503 -40.75 -0.82 -40.93
N LEU A 504 -41.64 -0.12 -40.24
CA LEU A 504 -43.08 -0.25 -40.49
C LEU A 504 -43.41 0.66 -41.68
N GLY A 505 -43.53 0.03 -42.85
CA GLY A 505 -43.87 0.68 -44.11
C GLY A 505 -45.29 1.22 -44.08
N THR A 506 -45.41 2.52 -44.33
CA THR A 506 -46.65 3.17 -44.76
C THR A 506 -46.87 2.91 -46.24
N THR A 507 -47.76 1.97 -46.58
CA THR A 507 -48.28 1.84 -47.94
C THR A 507 -49.38 2.87 -48.17
N TRP A 508 -49.18 3.68 -49.21
CA TRP A 508 -50.20 4.51 -49.83
C TRP A 508 -51.18 3.63 -50.65
N PHE A 509 -52.46 3.70 -50.30
CA PHE A 509 -53.68 3.84 -51.14
C PHE A 509 -54.90 3.33 -50.39
#